data_AF-A0A7K9YI50-F1
#
_entry.id   AF-A0A7K9YI50-F1
#
_cell.length_a   1.000
_cell.length_b   1.000
_cell.length_c   1.000
_cell.angle_alpha   90.00
_cell.angle_beta   90.00
_cell.angle_gamma   90.00
#
_symmetry.space_group_name_H-M   'P 1'
#
loop_
_entity.id
_entity.type
_entity.pdbx_description
1 polymer ?
#
loop_
_entity_poly.entity_id
_entity_poly.type
_entity_poly.pdbx_seq_one_letter_code
_entity_poly.pdbx_strand_id
1 'polypeptide(L)' 'PQAALLEPKRSIALGVLLKQLKRPVRQIVRDIEEGVGAPYGAELLLELSRMLPGAVEVSRLRAFCGCPQQLPEP' A
#
# COMPACT_ATOMS: atom_id res chain seq x y z
N PRO A 1 14.70 -6.35 14.49
CA PRO A 1 13.65 -5.38 14.88
C PRO A 1 12.68 -5.17 13.71
N GLN A 2 11.48 -5.73 13.83
CA GLN A 2 10.43 -5.67 12.82
C GLN A 2 9.98 -4.20 12.70
N ALA A 3 10.26 -3.57 11.55
CA ALA A 3 9.85 -2.20 11.30
C ALA A 3 8.36 -2.19 10.95
N ALA A 4 7.50 -2.26 11.96
CA ALA A 4 6.07 -1.98 11.82
C ALA A 4 5.89 -0.46 11.59
N LEU A 5 6.17 -0.01 10.36
CA LEU A 5 6.08 1.40 9.96
C LEU A 5 4.62 1.84 9.76
N LEU A 6 3.73 0.88 9.55
CA LEU A 6 2.28 1.05 9.41
C LEU A 6 1.58 0.47 10.65
N GLU A 7 0.43 1.05 11.00
CA GLU A 7 -0.49 0.48 12.00
C GLU A 7 -0.85 -0.98 11.64
N PRO A 8 -0.75 -1.94 12.59
CA PRO A 8 -0.94 -3.36 12.31
C PRO A 8 -2.28 -3.70 11.62
N LYS A 9 -3.38 -3.04 12.02
CA LYS A 9 -4.69 -3.28 11.40
C LYS A 9 -4.73 -2.84 9.94
N ARG A 10 -4.07 -1.72 9.61
CA ARG A 10 -4.00 -1.18 8.25
C ARG A 10 -3.06 -1.98 7.37
N SER A 11 -1.94 -2.45 7.91
CA SER A 11 -1.02 -3.32 7.17
C SER A 11 -1.68 -4.61 6.71
N ILE A 12 -2.50 -5.24 7.56
CA ILE A 12 -3.23 -6.47 7.23
C ILE A 12 -4.29 -6.19 6.16
N ALA A 13 -5.08 -5.13 6.32
CA ALA A 13 -6.14 -4.78 5.38
C ALA A 13 -5.57 -4.44 3.99
N LEU A 14 -4.46 -3.69 3.92
CA LEU A 14 -3.74 -3.43 2.67
C LEU A 14 -3.25 -4.73 2.03
N GLY A 15 -2.67 -5.66 2.80
CA GLY A 15 -2.21 -6.93 2.27
C GLY A 15 -3.32 -7.79 1.69
N VAL A 16 -4.49 -7.82 2.35
CA VAL A 16 -5.69 -8.51 1.83
C VAL A 16 -6.16 -7.86 0.52
N LEU A 17 -6.25 -6.54 0.47
CA LEU A 17 -6.69 -5.83 -0.74
C LEU A 17 -5.73 -6.06 -1.92
N LEU A 18 -4.42 -5.97 -1.69
CA LEU A 18 -3.41 -6.22 -2.70
C LEU A 18 -3.47 -7.66 -3.24
N LYS A 19 -3.75 -8.64 -2.38
CA LYS A 19 -3.96 -10.04 -2.79
C LYS A 19 -5.21 -10.21 -3.66
N GLN A 20 -6.29 -9.47 -3.39
CA GLN A 20 -7.50 -9.50 -4.22
C GLN A 20 -7.27 -8.94 -5.63
N LEU A 21 -6.40 -7.93 -5.75
CA LEU A 21 -6.09 -7.32 -7.04
C LEU A 21 -5.35 -8.25 -8.00
N LYS A 22 -4.68 -9.30 -7.49
CA LYS A 22 -3.87 -10.26 -8.27
C LYS A 22 -2.94 -9.56 -9.29
N ARG A 23 -2.51 -8.34 -8.96
CA ARG A 23 -1.68 -7.47 -9.81
C ARG A 23 -0.41 -7.08 -9.06
N PRO A 24 0.71 -6.89 -9.76
CA PRO A 24 1.93 -6.37 -9.12
C PRO A 24 1.68 -4.98 -8.53
N VAL A 25 2.15 -4.71 -7.31
CA VAL A 25 2.03 -3.38 -6.66
C VAL A 25 2.57 -2.27 -7.55
N ARG A 26 3.72 -2.49 -8.21
CA ARG A 26 4.30 -1.55 -9.19
C ARG A 26 3.35 -1.18 -10.33
N GLN A 27 2.52 -2.13 -10.76
CA GLN A 27 1.56 -1.90 -11.84
C GLN A 27 0.33 -1.18 -11.32
N ILE A 28 -0.12 -1.49 -10.09
CA ILE A 28 -1.21 -0.77 -9.44
C ILE A 28 -0.85 0.71 -9.25
N VAL A 29 0.36 1.00 -8.78
CA VAL A 29 0.87 2.37 -8.63
C VAL A 29 0.85 3.09 -9.97
N ARG A 30 1.40 2.46 -11.02
CA ARG A 30 1.43 3.03 -12.36
C ARG A 30 0.03 3.29 -12.91
N ASP A 31 -0.89 2.33 -12.77
CA ASP A 31 -2.27 2.50 -13.23
C ASP A 31 -2.94 3.69 -12.52
N ILE A 32 -2.70 3.89 -11.21
CA ILE A 32 -3.23 5.04 -10.46
C ILE A 32 -2.59 6.35 -10.96
N GLU A 33 -1.27 6.39 -11.18
CA GLU A 33 -0.56 7.56 -11.70
C GLU A 33 -1.00 7.95 -13.12
N GLU A 34 -1.31 6.97 -13.96
CA GLU A 34 -1.81 7.16 -15.33
C GLU A 34 -3.33 7.38 -15.39
N GLY A 35 -4.03 7.34 -14.25
CA GLY A 35 -5.50 7.53 -14.18
C GLY A 35 -6.33 6.33 -14.64
N VAL A 36 -5.73 5.14 -14.75
CA VAL A 36 -6.36 3.88 -15.15
C VAL A 36 -7.10 3.25 -13.96
N GLY A 37 -8.27 3.81 -13.62
CA GLY A 37 -9.12 3.35 -12.51
C GLY A 37 -10.07 2.19 -12.85
N ALA A 38 -10.35 1.95 -14.13
CA ALA A 38 -11.32 0.94 -14.60
C ALA A 38 -11.14 -0.48 -14.03
N PRO A 39 -9.91 -1.05 -13.89
CA PRO A 39 -9.74 -2.40 -13.37
C PRO A 39 -9.90 -2.52 -11.84
N TYR A 40 -9.99 -1.40 -11.14
CA TYR A 40 -10.12 -1.35 -9.67
C TYR A 40 -11.58 -1.13 -9.26
N GLY A 41 -12.32 -0.32 -10.02
CA GLY A 41 -13.67 0.10 -9.65
C GLY A 41 -13.66 1.12 -8.50
N ALA A 42 -14.77 1.83 -8.33
CA ALA A 42 -14.86 2.94 -7.39
C ALA A 42 -14.72 2.51 -5.93
N GLU A 43 -15.33 1.37 -5.54
CA GLU A 43 -15.32 0.89 -4.15
C GLU A 43 -13.91 0.51 -3.69
N LEU A 44 -13.15 -0.21 -4.52
CA LEU A 44 -11.81 -0.62 -4.16
C LEU A 44 -10.84 0.57 -4.10
N LEU A 45 -10.97 1.55 -5.00
CA LEU A 45 -10.19 2.78 -4.95
C LEU A 45 -10.53 3.60 -3.70
N LEU A 46 -11.81 3.65 -3.32
CA LEU A 46 -12.25 4.29 -2.08
C LEU A 46 -11.66 3.57 -0.86
N GLU A 47 -11.71 2.24 -0.82
CA GLU A 47 -11.13 1.44 0.26
C GLU A 47 -9.61 1.63 0.35
N LEU A 48 -8.91 1.60 -0.79
CA LEU A 48 -7.47 1.89 -0.88
C LEU A 48 -7.16 3.27 -0.29
N SER A 49 -7.92 4.30 -0.70
CA SER A 49 -7.74 5.68 -0.20
C SER A 49 -7.92 5.81 1.31
N ARG A 50 -8.86 5.05 1.90
CA ARG A 50 -9.12 5.03 3.35
C ARG A 50 -8.02 4.34 4.13
N MET A 51 -7.25 3.48 3.48
CA MET A 51 -6.15 2.74 4.09
C MET A 51 -4.78 3.39 3.88
N LEU A 52 -4.70 4.49 3.12
CA LEU A 52 -3.44 5.18 2.89
C LEU A 52 -2.78 5.61 4.22
N PRO A 53 -1.45 5.44 4.35
CA PRO A 53 -0.73 5.94 5.51
C PRO A 53 -0.89 7.45 5.66
N GLY A 54 -0.98 7.92 6.91
CA GLY A 54 -0.99 9.34 7.19
C GLY A 54 0.38 9.98 6.91
N ALA A 55 0.45 11.31 6.87
CA ALA A 55 1.68 12.05 6.54
C ALA A 55 2.88 11.65 7.44
N VAL A 56 2.65 11.36 8.72
CA VAL A 56 3.69 10.92 9.66
C VAL A 56 4.23 9.53 9.32
N GLU A 57 3.35 8.60 8.94
CA GLU A 57 3.75 7.24 8.52
C GLU A 57 4.44 7.27 7.16
N VAL A 58 3.96 8.09 6.22
CA VAL A 58 4.64 8.33 4.93
C VAL A 58 6.04 8.89 5.16
N SER A 59 6.20 9.85 6.08
CA SER A 59 7.51 10.41 6.40
C SER A 59 8.44 9.37 7.02
N ARG A 60 7.92 8.48 7.89
CA ARG A 60 8.70 7.36 8.46
C ARG A 60 9.08 6.33 7.40
N LEU A 61 8.16 6.02 6.47
CA LEU A 61 8.41 5.13 5.33
C LEU A 61 9.47 5.70 4.39
N ARG A 62 9.40 7.00 4.07
CA ARG A 62 10.40 7.68 3.22
C ARG A 62 11.76 7.82 3.91
N ALA A 63 11.77 8.04 5.23
CA ALA A 63 12.99 8.12 6.04
C ALA A 63 13.57 6.74 6.37
N PHE A 64 12.87 5.66 6.05
CA PHE A 64 13.37 4.31 6.24
C PHE A 64 14.43 3.99 5.17
N CYS A 65 15.71 4.09 5.56
CA CYS A 65 16.86 3.72 4.72
C CYS A 65 17.21 2.22 4.78
N GLY A 66 16.35 1.38 5.35
CA GLY A 66 16.55 -0.08 5.35
C GLY A 66 16.20 -0.69 4.00
N CYS A 67 16.86 -1.80 3.63
CA CYS A 67 16.58 -2.49 2.38
C CYS A 67 15.08 -2.83 2.27
N PRO A 68 14.42 -2.65 1.11
CA PRO A 68 13.02 -3.04 0.90
C PRO A 68 12.72 -4.51 1.26
N GLN A 69 13.74 -5.37 1.21
CA GLN A 69 13.72 -6.78 1.60
C GLN A 69 13.59 -7.02 3.11
N GLN A 70 13.76 -5.98 3.94
CA GLN A 70 13.60 -6.04 5.40
C GLN A 70 12.19 -5.61 5.85
N LEU A 71 11.37 -5.12 4.93
CA LEU A 71 9.95 -4.89 5.18
C LEU A 71 9.22 -6.24 5.07
N PRO A 72 8.35 -6.58 6.03
CA PRO A 72 7.56 -7.80 5.92
C PRO A 72 6.73 -7.76 4.64
N GLU A 73 6.80 -8.84 3.85
CA GLU A 73 5.89 -9.01 2.73
C GLU A 73 4.43 -9.02 3.23
N PRO A 74 3.50 -8.32 2.56
CA PRO A 74 2.10 -8.22 2.99
C PRO A 74 1.28 -9.51 2.84
#